data_AF-A0A9E3MTG3-F1
#
_entry.id   AF-A0A9E3MTG3-F1
#
_cell.length_a   1.000
_cell.length_b   1.000
_cell.length_c   1.000
_cell.angle_alpha   90.00
_cell.angle_beta   90.00
_cell.angle_gamma   90.00
#
_symmetry.space_group_name_H-M   'P 1'
#
loop_
_entity.id
_entity.type
_entity.pdbx_description
1 polymer ?
#
loop_
_entity_poly.entity_id
_entity_poly.type
_entity_poly.pdbx_seq_one_letter_code
_entity_poly.pdbx_strand_id
1 'polypeptide(L)'
;MPPSPTASQRTRQLRRVALSGLLGTAVEFYDFLVYGTVAALVFGELFFPGADPAVGTIAAFGTFAAGYVARPIGGIVFGHFGDRLGRKNMLLLTMGLMGGASFLIGLLPTYDTIGVWA
;
A
#
# COMPACT_ATOMS: atom_id res chain seq x y z
N MET A 1 0.87 -40.92 10.00
CA MET A 1 1.84 -39.89 9.59
C MET A 1 1.47 -39.41 8.19
N PRO A 2 1.27 -38.11 7.94
CA PRO A 2 1.19 -37.62 6.57
C PRO A 2 2.54 -37.86 5.86
N PRO A 3 2.53 -38.20 4.56
CA PRO A 3 3.76 -38.45 3.81
C PRO A 3 4.60 -37.16 3.71
N SER A 4 5.92 -37.29 3.85
CA SER A 4 6.86 -36.18 3.67
C SER A 4 6.79 -35.65 2.23
N PRO A 5 6.72 -34.33 2.01
CA PRO A 5 6.63 -33.77 0.67
C PRO A 5 7.87 -34.14 -0.16
N THR A 6 7.65 -34.59 -1.38
CA THR A 6 8.71 -34.93 -2.32
C THR A 6 9.49 -33.69 -2.76
N ALA A 7 10.73 -33.86 -3.22
CA ALA A 7 11.58 -32.75 -3.65
C ALA A 7 10.91 -31.85 -4.72
N SER A 8 10.14 -32.45 -5.64
CA SER A 8 9.38 -31.71 -6.66
C SER A 8 8.26 -30.83 -6.07
N GLN A 9 7.57 -31.29 -5.02
CA GLN A 9 6.54 -30.52 -4.33
C GLN A 9 7.13 -29.32 -3.59
N ARG A 10 8.31 -29.49 -2.95
CA ARG A 10 9.01 -28.39 -2.26
C ARG A 10 9.43 -27.29 -3.23
N THR A 11 10.00 -27.64 -4.39
CA THR A 11 10.36 -26.67 -5.44
C THR A 11 9.15 -25.91 -5.99
N ARG A 12 8.02 -26.60 -6.20
CA ARG A 12 6.78 -25.96 -6.67
C ARG A 12 6.22 -24.99 -5.62
N GLN A 13 6.28 -25.35 -4.34
CA GLN A 13 5.85 -24.49 -3.24
C GLN A 13 6.74 -23.25 -3.10
N LEU A 14 8.06 -23.41 -3.16
CA LEU A 14 9.01 -22.29 -3.12
C LEU A 14 8.80 -21.32 -4.29
N ARG A 15 8.63 -21.82 -5.52
CA ARG A 15 8.29 -20.98 -6.68
C ARG A 15 6.99 -20.21 -6.47
N ARG A 16 5.96 -20.85 -5.90
CA ARG A 16 4.68 -20.21 -5.63
C ARG A 16 4.81 -19.09 -4.60
N VAL A 17 5.56 -19.32 -3.52
CA VAL A 17 5.82 -18.30 -2.48
C VAL A 17 6.63 -17.14 -3.06
N ALA A 18 7.68 -17.42 -3.83
CA ALA A 18 8.50 -16.40 -4.47
C ALA A 18 7.68 -15.54 -5.44
N LEU A 19 6.89 -16.17 -6.33
CA LEU A 19 6.01 -15.44 -7.26
C LEU A 19 4.98 -14.60 -6.53
N SER A 20 4.38 -15.14 -5.46
CA SER A 20 3.40 -14.43 -4.65
C SER A 20 4.02 -13.21 -3.96
N GLY A 21 5.25 -13.32 -3.46
CA GLY A 21 5.99 -12.20 -2.88
C GLY A 21 6.32 -11.15 -3.94
N LEU A 22 6.80 -11.58 -5.11
CA LEU A 22 7.17 -10.69 -6.20
C LEU A 22 5.98 -9.89 -6.73
N LEU A 23 4.82 -10.54 -6.91
CA LEU A 23 3.58 -9.87 -7.29
C LEU A 23 3.11 -8.89 -6.22
N GLY A 24 3.22 -9.26 -4.94
CA GLY A 24 2.91 -8.35 -3.83
C GLY A 24 3.77 -7.08 -3.87
N THR A 25 5.09 -7.25 -4.02
CA THR A 25 6.04 -6.13 -4.13
C THR A 25 5.79 -5.29 -5.39
N ALA A 26 5.42 -5.90 -6.51
CA ALA A 26 5.12 -5.18 -7.75
C ALA A 26 3.85 -4.31 -7.60
N VAL A 27 2.78 -4.86 -7.01
CA VAL A 27 1.55 -4.10 -6.71
C VAL A 27 1.87 -2.97 -5.74
N GLU A 28 2.72 -3.24 -4.75
CA GLU A 28 3.15 -2.22 -3.80
C GLU A 28 3.81 -1.05 -4.52
N PHE A 29 4.83 -1.34 -5.33
CA PHE A 29 5.52 -0.32 -6.13
C PHE A 29 4.60 0.43 -7.08
N TYR A 30 3.64 -0.27 -7.69
CA TYR A 30 2.68 0.35 -8.60
C TYR A 30 1.87 1.44 -7.88
N ASP A 31 1.31 1.14 -6.72
CA ASP A 31 0.51 2.10 -5.95
C ASP A 31 1.35 3.29 -5.46
N PHE A 32 2.58 3.06 -5.00
CA PHE A 32 3.48 4.15 -4.61
C PHE A 32 3.83 5.06 -5.78
N LEU A 33 4.04 4.51 -6.98
CA LEU A 33 4.32 5.30 -8.18
C LEU A 33 3.10 6.12 -8.59
N VAL A 34 1.91 5.53 -8.58
CA VAL A 34 0.67 6.22 -8.88
C VAL A 34 0.44 7.34 -7.86
N TYR A 35 0.49 7.04 -6.56
CA TYR A 35 0.32 8.04 -5.50
C TYR A 35 1.34 9.17 -5.63
N GLY A 36 2.63 8.86 -5.79
CA GLY A 36 3.67 9.87 -5.91
C GLY A 36 3.48 10.78 -7.13
N THR A 37 3.02 10.21 -8.26
CA THR A 37 2.73 10.97 -9.48
C THR A 37 1.52 11.90 -9.29
N VAL A 38 0.44 11.39 -8.69
CA VAL A 38 -0.78 12.18 -8.42
C VAL A 38 -0.51 13.24 -7.33
N ALA A 39 0.29 12.92 -6.32
CA ALA A 39 0.71 13.86 -5.29
C ALA A 39 1.52 15.03 -5.87
N ALA A 40 2.41 14.75 -6.82
CA ALA A 40 3.22 15.76 -7.48
C ALA A 40 2.41 16.66 -8.44
N LEU A 41 1.41 16.10 -9.12
CA LEU A 41 0.73 16.77 -10.24
C LEU A 41 -0.68 17.27 -9.93
N VAL A 42 -1.37 16.70 -8.94
CA VAL A 42 -2.83 16.90 -8.77
C VAL A 42 -3.19 17.27 -7.34
N PHE A 43 -2.65 16.59 -6.31
CA PHE A 43 -3.13 16.77 -4.94
C PHE A 43 -2.91 18.17 -4.37
N GLY A 44 -1.81 18.84 -4.74
CA GLY A 44 -1.55 20.21 -4.29
C GLY A 44 -2.66 21.19 -4.70
N GLU A 45 -3.11 21.12 -5.95
CA GLU A 45 -4.18 21.99 -6.47
C GLU A 45 -5.58 21.51 -6.06
N LEU A 46 -5.80 20.18 -6.00
CA LEU A 46 -7.12 19.59 -5.79
C LEU A 46 -7.59 19.62 -4.33
N PHE A 47 -6.66 19.45 -3.38
CA PHE A 47 -6.97 19.39 -1.94
C PHE A 47 -6.56 20.66 -1.17
N PHE A 48 -5.68 21.50 -1.74
CA PHE A 48 -5.26 22.75 -1.10
C PHE A 48 -5.42 23.98 -2.00
N PRO A 49 -6.58 24.20 -2.65
CA PRO A 49 -6.80 25.39 -3.45
C PRO A 49 -6.77 26.64 -2.54
N GLY A 50 -5.86 27.57 -2.84
CA GLY A 50 -5.67 28.82 -2.08
C GLY A 50 -4.51 28.80 -1.08
N ALA A 51 -3.86 27.66 -0.84
CA ALA A 51 -2.53 27.64 -0.23
C ALA A 51 -1.47 28.12 -1.25
N ASP A 52 -0.33 28.62 -0.76
CA ASP A 52 0.83 28.81 -1.63
C ASP A 52 1.15 27.47 -2.33
N PRO A 53 1.32 27.45 -3.67
CA PRO A 53 1.55 26.20 -4.42
C PRO A 53 2.66 25.33 -3.81
N ALA A 54 3.71 25.95 -3.24
CA ALA A 54 4.77 25.22 -2.57
C ALA A 54 4.28 24.45 -1.33
N VAL A 55 3.36 25.04 -0.56
CA VAL A 55 2.80 24.44 0.66
C VAL A 55 1.88 23.26 0.32
N GLY A 56 1.03 23.40 -0.71
CA GLY A 56 0.17 22.31 -1.19
C GLY A 56 0.98 21.09 -1.66
N THR A 57 2.07 21.32 -2.41
CA THR A 57 2.99 20.27 -2.82
C THR A 57 3.69 19.63 -1.62
N ILE A 58 4.19 20.42 -0.67
CA ILE A 58 4.83 19.89 0.55
C ILE A 58 3.85 19.03 1.36
N ALA A 59 2.59 19.45 1.48
CA ALA A 59 1.56 18.68 2.18
C ALA A 59 1.29 17.33 1.49
N ALA A 60 1.15 17.33 0.16
CA ALA A 60 0.94 16.12 -0.65
C ALA A 60 2.14 15.15 -0.61
N PHE A 61 3.37 15.66 -0.58
CA PHE A 61 4.56 14.83 -0.32
C PHE A 61 4.69 14.42 1.15
N GLY A 62 4.15 15.21 2.08
CA GLY A 62 4.09 14.88 3.50
C GLY A 62 3.23 13.64 3.77
N THR A 63 2.07 13.54 3.13
CA THR A 63 1.24 12.32 3.19
C THR A 63 1.94 11.13 2.54
N PHE A 64 2.66 11.34 1.43
CA PHE A 64 3.51 10.31 0.83
C PHE A 64 4.61 9.82 1.80
N ALA A 65 5.29 10.75 2.47
CA ALA A 65 6.33 10.45 3.46
C ALA A 65 5.77 9.73 4.69
N ALA A 66 4.56 10.07 5.14
CA ALA A 66 3.87 9.35 6.21
C ALA A 66 3.66 7.87 5.85
N GLY A 67 3.37 7.56 4.59
CA GLY A 67 3.29 6.18 4.09
C GLY A 67 4.61 5.39 4.24
N TYR A 68 5.75 6.04 4.08
CA TYR A 68 7.06 5.41 4.31
C TYR A 68 7.30 5.07 5.79
N VAL A 69 6.79 5.87 6.73
CA VAL A 69 6.86 5.59 8.17
C VAL A 69 5.86 4.50 8.57
N ALA A 70 4.69 4.47 7.92
CA ALA A 70 3.68 3.44 8.15
C ALA A 70 4.17 2.03 7.76
N ARG A 71 5.07 1.92 6.77
CA ARG A 71 5.61 0.63 6.29
C ARG A 71 6.37 -0.18 7.35
N PRO A 72 7.38 0.35 8.07
CA PRO A 72 8.02 -0.35 9.18
C PRO A 72 7.04 -0.83 10.24
N ILE A 73 6.08 0.03 10.61
CA ILE A 73 5.07 -0.28 11.61
C ILE A 73 4.17 -1.41 11.13
N GLY A 74 3.67 -1.31 9.89
CA GLY A 74 2.90 -2.36 9.24
C GLY A 74 3.68 -3.66 9.13
N GLY A 75 4.96 -3.61 8.76
CA GLY A 75 5.84 -4.77 8.68
C GLY A 75 6.03 -5.49 10.02
N ILE A 76 6.16 -4.75 11.12
CA ILE A 76 6.24 -5.33 12.47
C ILE A 76 4.91 -5.99 12.85
N VAL A 77 3.80 -5.27 12.70
CA VAL A 77 2.46 -5.75 13.08
C VAL A 77 2.06 -6.95 12.24
N PHE A 78 2.05 -6.79 10.92
CA PHE A 78 1.65 -7.83 9.98
C PHE A 78 2.67 -8.94 9.85
N GLY A 79 3.95 -8.70 10.12
CA GLY A 79 4.96 -9.75 10.27
C GLY A 79 4.67 -10.64 11.48
N HIS A 80 4.41 -10.03 12.65
CA HIS A 80 4.07 -10.75 13.86
C HIS A 80 2.80 -11.59 13.70
N PHE A 81 1.73 -11.00 13.17
CA PHE A 81 0.48 -11.72 12.92
C PHE A 81 0.59 -12.72 11.77
N GLY A 82 1.44 -12.47 10.76
CA GLY A 82 1.69 -13.39 9.66
C GLY A 82 2.35 -14.70 10.09
N ASP A 83 3.24 -14.65 11.07
CA ASP A 83 3.87 -15.85 11.64
C ASP A 83 2.93 -16.62 12.59
N ARG A 84 1.89 -15.96 13.15
CA ARG A 84 0.90 -16.57 14.07
C ARG A 84 -0.38 -17.07 13.41
N LEU A 85 -0.96 -16.31 12.47
CA LEU A 85 -2.24 -16.59 11.78
C LEU A 85 -2.07 -17.18 10.37
N GLY A 86 -0.84 -17.22 9.87
CA GLY A 86 -0.49 -17.81 8.58
C GLY A 86 -0.26 -16.79 7.46
N ARG A 87 0.89 -16.93 6.80
CA ARG A 87 1.42 -15.99 5.78
C ARG A 87 0.47 -15.72 4.62
N LYS A 88 -0.31 -16.72 4.18
CA LYS A 88 -1.26 -16.56 3.07
C LYS A 88 -2.40 -15.59 3.41
N ASN A 89 -3.00 -15.74 4.59
CA ASN A 89 -4.12 -14.90 5.00
C ASN A 89 -3.66 -13.46 5.24
N MET A 90 -2.47 -13.32 5.82
CA MET A 90 -1.84 -12.01 6.01
C MET A 90 -1.58 -11.29 4.69
N LEU A 91 -1.05 -12.00 3.68
CA LEU A 91 -0.84 -11.45 2.35
C LEU A 91 -2.14 -10.96 1.69
N LEU A 92 -3.22 -11.75 1.80
CA LEU A 92 -4.51 -11.36 1.25
C LEU A 92 -5.09 -10.14 1.97
N LEU A 93 -4.93 -10.06 3.30
CA LEU A 93 -5.37 -8.92 4.08
C LEU A 93 -4.61 -7.65 3.72
N THR A 94 -3.27 -7.71 3.61
CA THR A 94 -2.48 -6.52 3.23
C THR A 94 -2.78 -6.07 1.81
N MET A 95 -2.94 -7.01 0.86
CA MET A 95 -3.35 -6.67 -0.50
C MET A 95 -4.76 -6.04 -0.55
N GLY A 96 -5.70 -6.55 0.22
CA GLY A 96 -7.06 -5.99 0.31
C GLY A 96 -7.08 -4.60 0.96
N LEU A 97 -6.32 -4.41 2.03
CA LEU A 97 -6.20 -3.14 2.73
C LEU A 97 -5.53 -2.08 1.85
N MET A 98 -4.51 -2.47 1.11
CA MET A 98 -3.83 -1.61 0.14
C MET A 98 -4.78 -1.16 -0.97
N GLY A 99 -5.39 -2.10 -1.70
CA GLY A 99 -6.34 -1.74 -2.77
C GLY A 99 -7.57 -0.97 -2.28
N GLY A 100 -8.06 -1.30 -1.07
CA GLY A 100 -9.14 -0.57 -0.43
C GLY A 100 -8.77 0.87 -0.10
N ALA A 101 -7.57 1.11 0.43
CA ALA A 101 -7.07 2.45 0.70
C ALA A 101 -6.94 3.28 -0.59
N SER A 102 -6.36 2.71 -1.65
CA SER A 102 -6.23 3.41 -2.95
C SER A 102 -7.59 3.74 -3.56
N PHE A 103 -8.56 2.81 -3.43
CA PHE A 103 -9.93 3.06 -3.88
C PHE A 103 -10.60 4.18 -3.09
N LEU A 104 -10.43 4.21 -1.77
CA LEU A 104 -10.96 5.28 -0.92
C LEU A 104 -10.31 6.64 -1.21
N ILE A 105 -9.01 6.67 -1.53
CA ILE A 105 -8.33 7.89 -1.98
C ILE A 105 -8.93 8.40 -3.30
N GLY A 106 -9.30 7.50 -4.22
CA GLY A 106 -9.98 7.87 -5.45
C GLY A 106 -11.42 8.38 -5.27
N LEU A 107 -12.07 8.01 -4.16
CA LEU A 107 -13.40 8.47 -3.77
C LEU A 107 -13.38 9.75 -2.92
N LEU A 108 -12.19 10.26 -2.62
CA LEU A 108 -12.03 11.35 -1.67
C LEU A 108 -12.61 12.64 -2.26
N PRO A 109 -13.55 13.32 -1.57
CA PRO A 109 -14.19 14.52 -2.11
C PRO A 109 -13.17 15.65 -2.22
N THR A 110 -13.29 16.49 -3.25
CA THR A 110 -12.37 17.62 -3.45
C THR A 110 -12.63 18.74 -2.45
N TYR A 111 -11.69 19.67 -2.30
CA TYR A 111 -11.85 20.82 -1.42
C TYR A 111 -13.11 21.64 -1.74
N ASP A 112 -13.53 21.71 -3.01
CA ASP A 112 -14.77 22.38 -3.42
C ASP A 112 -16.04 21.74 -2.80
N THR A 113 -15.99 20.46 -2.43
CA THR A 113 -17.14 19.73 -1.88
C THR A 113 -17.24 19.74 -0.36
N ILE A 114 -16.12 19.67 0.37
CA ILE A 114 -16.13 19.59 1.86
C ILE A 114 -15.15 20.56 2.55
N GLY A 115 -14.48 21.44 1.82
CA GLY A 115 -13.58 22.45 2.36
C GLY A 115 -12.40 21.85 3.14
N VAL A 116 -12.11 22.40 4.32
CA VAL A 116 -10.98 21.99 5.19
C VAL A 116 -11.07 20.55 5.70
N TRP A 117 -12.23 19.89 5.55
CA TRP A 117 -12.41 18.48 5.90
C TRP A 117 -12.07 17.50 4.77
N ALA A 118 -11.67 18.03 3.59
CA ALA A 118 -11.14 17.24 2.47
C ALA A 118 -9.75 16.69 2.77
#